data_AF-B4NW11-F1
#
_entry.id   AF-B4NW11-F1
#
_cell.length_a   1.000
_cell.length_b   1.000
_cell.length_c   1.000
_cell.angle_alpha   90.00
_cell.angle_beta   90.00
_cell.angle_gamma   90.00
#
_symmetry.space_group_name_H-M   'P 1'
#
loop_
_entity.id
_entity.type
_entity.pdbx_description
1 polymer ?
#
loop_
_entity_poly.entity_id
_entity_poly.type
_entity_poly.pdbx_seq_one_letter_code
_entity_poly.pdbx_strand_id
1 'polypeptide(L)'
;MRNEFYDLDGAFRARYAGVFHLIDDPNELYDLRNHFNTTWAYTMAYIKWLVIKTQQRHFSKPVFRWSKDLCFFDFMPTSVIVAPDSIYWESLKDFTFRIHQAGLMKHWVRKSFYDMVKSGKMSIKDYSDLETIKPLNIRDLDIVWRVCGAAIAVASAIFLMELLYFYINVFLNSL
;
A
#
# COMPACT_ATOMS: atom_id res chain seq x y z
N MET A 1 1.58 -5.37 -18.92
CA MET A 1 2.14 -5.58 -20.29
C MET A 1 1.02 -5.31 -21.30
N ARG A 2 1.32 -4.81 -22.51
CA ARG A 2 0.25 -4.52 -23.50
C ARG A 2 -0.69 -5.72 -23.74
N ASN A 3 -0.15 -6.92 -23.88
CA ASN A 3 -0.95 -8.14 -24.13
C ASN A 3 -1.97 -8.43 -23.01
N GLU A 4 -1.53 -8.36 -21.74
CA GLU A 4 -2.41 -8.59 -20.58
C GLU A 4 -3.59 -7.60 -20.55
N PHE A 5 -3.40 -6.38 -21.02
CA PHE A 5 -4.49 -5.40 -21.07
C PHE A 5 -5.58 -5.83 -22.06
N TYR A 6 -5.22 -6.47 -23.17
CA TYR A 6 -6.19 -6.91 -24.19
C TYR A 6 -7.00 -8.15 -23.77
N ASP A 7 -6.51 -8.92 -22.80
CA ASP A 7 -7.23 -10.05 -22.21
C ASP A 7 -8.39 -9.61 -21.28
N LEU A 8 -8.43 -8.32 -20.92
CA LEU A 8 -9.50 -7.75 -20.08
C LEU A 8 -10.80 -7.55 -20.89
N ASP A 9 -11.92 -7.56 -20.18
CA ASP A 9 -13.26 -7.32 -20.73
C ASP A 9 -13.31 -6.05 -21.61
N GLY A 10 -14.01 -6.15 -22.74
CA GLY A 10 -14.08 -5.07 -23.73
C GLY A 10 -14.70 -3.78 -23.17
N ALA A 11 -15.75 -3.88 -22.37
CA ALA A 11 -16.40 -2.71 -21.76
C ALA A 11 -15.50 -2.07 -20.70
N PHE A 12 -14.78 -2.88 -19.92
CA PHE A 12 -13.76 -2.40 -19.00
C PHE A 12 -12.67 -1.61 -19.73
N ARG A 13 -12.10 -2.18 -20.80
CA ARG A 13 -11.05 -1.53 -21.59
C ARG A 13 -11.54 -0.21 -22.19
N ALA A 14 -12.73 -0.19 -22.79
CA ALA A 14 -13.30 1.02 -23.36
C ALA A 14 -13.47 2.14 -22.31
N ARG A 15 -13.87 1.79 -21.09
CA ARG A 15 -14.10 2.75 -20.00
C ARG A 15 -12.83 3.29 -19.37
N TYR A 16 -11.78 2.46 -19.24
CA TYR A 16 -10.60 2.79 -18.43
C TYR A 16 -9.29 2.89 -19.23
N ALA A 17 -9.30 2.76 -20.56
CA ALA A 17 -8.09 2.78 -21.40
C ALA A 17 -7.15 3.96 -21.11
N GLY A 18 -7.69 5.16 -20.86
CA GLY A 18 -6.89 6.36 -20.61
C GLY A 18 -6.07 6.34 -19.30
N VAL A 19 -6.34 5.41 -18.38
CA VAL A 19 -5.62 5.29 -17.10
C VAL A 19 -4.42 4.35 -17.22
N PHE A 20 -4.41 3.45 -18.22
CA PHE A 20 -3.36 2.45 -18.37
C PHE A 20 -2.18 2.97 -19.19
N HIS A 21 -0.99 2.92 -18.59
CA HIS A 21 0.26 3.06 -19.33
C HIS A 21 0.68 1.71 -19.91
N LEU A 22 0.50 1.54 -21.22
CA LEU A 22 0.80 0.29 -21.92
C LEU A 22 2.27 0.27 -22.37
N ILE A 23 3.05 -0.62 -21.76
CA ILE A 23 4.44 -0.87 -22.12
C ILE A 23 4.52 -2.13 -22.99
N ASP A 24 5.20 -2.00 -24.13
CA ASP A 24 5.46 -3.07 -25.10
C ASP A 24 6.66 -3.93 -24.72
N ASP A 25 7.76 -3.30 -24.31
CA ASP A 25 8.96 -4.03 -23.90
C ASP A 25 8.79 -4.59 -22.47
N PRO A 26 8.79 -5.93 -22.28
CA PRO A 26 8.74 -6.51 -20.95
C PRO A 26 9.95 -6.13 -20.09
N ASN A 27 11.12 -5.88 -20.69
CA ASN A 27 12.33 -5.53 -19.94
C ASN A 27 12.20 -4.13 -19.33
N GLU A 28 11.71 -3.16 -20.09
CA GLU A 28 11.39 -1.82 -19.57
C GLU A 28 10.46 -1.89 -18.35
N LEU A 29 9.38 -2.68 -18.44
CA LEU A 29 8.47 -2.90 -17.31
C LEU A 29 9.19 -3.54 -16.12
N TYR A 30 10.06 -4.52 -16.35
CA TYR A 30 10.82 -5.18 -15.29
C TYR A 30 11.81 -4.22 -14.63
N ASP A 31 12.48 -3.39 -15.41
CA ASP A 31 13.45 -2.43 -14.89
C ASP A 31 12.78 -1.35 -14.06
N LEU A 32 11.72 -0.72 -14.57
CA LEU A 32 10.94 0.28 -13.84
C LEU A 32 10.42 -0.27 -12.51
N ARG A 33 9.83 -1.47 -12.54
CA ARG A 33 9.26 -2.12 -11.36
C ARG A 33 10.32 -2.61 -10.36
N ASN A 34 11.39 -3.25 -10.84
CA ASN A 34 12.44 -3.81 -9.96
C ASN A 34 13.34 -2.71 -9.35
N HIS A 35 13.42 -1.54 -9.99
CA HIS A 35 14.08 -0.34 -9.46
C HIS A 35 13.10 0.63 -8.75
N PHE A 36 11.90 0.15 -8.42
CA PHE A 36 10.94 0.86 -7.57
C PHE A 36 10.56 2.27 -8.07
N ASN A 37 10.47 2.47 -9.37
CA ASN A 37 9.99 3.74 -9.93
C ASN A 37 8.56 4.03 -9.44
N THR A 38 8.35 5.19 -8.82
CA THR A 38 7.07 5.59 -8.21
C THR A 38 6.16 6.43 -9.12
N THR A 39 6.56 6.65 -10.38
CA THR A 39 5.77 7.40 -11.37
C THR A 39 4.49 6.66 -11.76
N TRP A 40 4.49 5.33 -11.68
CA TRP A 40 3.39 4.48 -12.11
C TRP A 40 3.00 3.45 -11.04
N ALA A 41 1.75 2.99 -11.10
CA ALA A 41 1.31 1.78 -10.42
C ALA A 41 1.47 0.57 -11.34
N TYR A 42 1.94 -0.55 -10.80
CA TYR A 42 2.21 -1.76 -11.56
C TYR A 42 1.26 -2.88 -11.21
N THR A 43 0.70 -3.52 -12.24
CA THR A 43 0.09 -4.84 -12.07
C THR A 43 1.20 -5.88 -11.85
N MET A 44 0.98 -6.79 -10.90
CA MET A 44 1.90 -7.91 -10.68
C MET A 44 1.20 -9.06 -9.97
N ALA A 45 1.67 -10.28 -10.24
CA ALA A 45 1.19 -11.46 -9.52
C ALA A 45 1.57 -11.38 -8.03
N TYR A 46 0.73 -11.98 -7.19
CA TYR A 46 0.91 -12.00 -5.73
C TYR A 46 2.27 -12.60 -5.30
N ILE A 47 2.75 -13.64 -6.00
CA ILE A 47 4.05 -14.26 -5.71
C ILE A 47 5.21 -13.27 -5.91
N LYS A 48 5.18 -12.46 -6.97
CA LYS A 48 6.19 -11.41 -7.19
C LYS A 48 6.09 -10.32 -6.12
N TRP A 49 4.87 -9.96 -5.70
CA TRP A 49 4.66 -9.03 -4.60
C TRP A 49 5.30 -9.52 -3.29
N LEU A 50 5.27 -10.82 -2.98
CA LEU A 50 5.96 -11.34 -1.79
C LEU A 50 7.47 -11.06 -1.81
N VAL A 51 8.11 -11.15 -2.98
CA VAL A 51 9.53 -10.82 -3.16
C VAL A 51 9.76 -9.32 -2.98
N ILE A 52 8.97 -8.49 -3.66
CA ILE A 52 9.03 -7.01 -3.56
C ILE A 52 8.82 -6.54 -2.11
N LYS A 53 7.83 -7.11 -1.41
CA LYS A 53 7.57 -6.84 0.00
C LYS A 53 8.74 -7.24 0.89
N THR A 54 9.42 -8.33 0.57
CA THR A 54 10.60 -8.80 1.32
C THR A 54 11.76 -7.86 1.13
N GLN A 55 12.03 -7.43 -0.10
CA GLN A 55 13.07 -6.46 -0.42
C GLN A 55 12.84 -5.12 0.31
N GLN A 56 11.60 -4.60 0.30
CA GLN A 56 11.24 -3.34 0.96
C GLN A 56 11.37 -3.36 2.50
N ARG A 57 11.56 -4.53 3.14
CA ARG A 57 11.86 -4.59 4.59
C ARG A 57 13.20 -3.97 4.94
N HIS A 58 14.07 -3.82 3.96
CA HIS A 58 15.37 -3.18 4.09
C HIS A 58 15.33 -1.70 3.72
N PHE A 59 14.15 -1.16 3.39
CA PHE A 59 14.00 0.25 3.02
C PHE A 59 13.63 1.05 4.27
N SER A 60 14.01 2.33 4.29
CA SER A 60 13.61 3.27 5.34
C SER A 60 12.09 3.42 5.40
N LYS A 61 11.44 3.44 4.22
CA LYS A 61 9.97 3.37 4.09
C LYS A 61 9.55 2.50 2.91
N PRO A 62 8.42 1.78 2.99
CA PRO A 62 7.88 1.06 1.84
C PRO A 62 7.37 2.06 0.79
N VAL A 63 7.87 1.95 -0.44
CA VAL A 63 7.50 2.79 -1.58
C VAL A 63 6.32 2.22 -2.36
N PHE A 64 6.20 0.90 -2.44
CA PHE A 64 5.08 0.21 -3.08
C PHE A 64 4.13 -0.39 -2.05
N ARG A 65 2.83 -0.29 -2.33
CA ARG A 65 1.76 -0.87 -1.52
C ARG A 65 0.87 -1.76 -2.39
N TRP A 66 0.41 -2.85 -1.80
CA TRP A 66 -0.54 -3.75 -2.44
C TRP A 66 -1.97 -3.28 -2.17
N SER A 67 -2.71 -2.97 -3.23
CA SER A 67 -4.14 -2.68 -3.12
C SER A 67 -4.91 -3.98 -2.98
N LYS A 68 -5.86 -4.03 -2.03
CA LYS A 68 -6.79 -5.18 -1.89
C LYS A 68 -8.02 -5.04 -2.78
N ASP A 69 -8.36 -3.81 -3.15
CA ASP A 69 -9.59 -3.49 -3.87
C ASP A 69 -9.38 -3.45 -5.39
N LEU A 70 -8.13 -3.34 -5.84
CA LEU A 70 -7.76 -3.30 -7.25
C LEU A 70 -7.12 -4.64 -7.66
N CYS A 71 -7.96 -5.63 -7.96
CA CYS A 71 -7.56 -6.94 -8.46
C CYS A 71 -8.12 -7.15 -9.88
N PHE A 72 -7.24 -7.31 -10.87
CA PHE A 72 -7.64 -7.52 -12.26
C PHE A 72 -7.88 -9.00 -12.58
N PHE A 73 -7.15 -9.89 -11.92
CA PHE A 73 -7.26 -11.34 -12.07
C PHE A 73 -7.14 -12.00 -10.70
N ASP A 74 -8.27 -12.45 -10.16
CA ASP A 74 -8.34 -12.99 -8.80
C ASP A 74 -7.89 -14.47 -8.73
N PHE A 75 -8.08 -15.21 -9.82
CA PHE A 75 -7.73 -16.63 -9.87
C PHE A 75 -6.93 -16.97 -11.13
N MET A 76 -5.63 -17.18 -10.95
CA MET A 76 -4.75 -17.75 -11.97
C MET A 76 -4.16 -19.05 -11.40
N PRO A 77 -4.76 -20.22 -11.70
CA PRO A 77 -4.33 -21.47 -11.09
C PRO A 77 -2.94 -21.84 -11.59
N THR A 78 -1.98 -21.85 -10.68
CA THR A 78 -0.64 -22.39 -10.91
C THR A 78 -0.56 -23.76 -10.27
N SER A 79 -0.46 -24.81 -11.08
CA SER A 79 -0.31 -26.19 -10.61
C SER A 79 0.89 -26.87 -11.26
N VAL A 80 1.36 -27.95 -10.64
CA VAL A 80 2.30 -28.85 -11.29
C VAL A 80 1.52 -29.68 -12.31
N ILE A 81 1.99 -29.69 -13.56
CA ILE A 81 1.41 -30.52 -14.62
C ILE A 81 2.01 -31.92 -14.48
N VAL A 82 1.12 -32.92 -14.43
CA VAL A 82 1.49 -34.33 -14.32
C VAL A 82 0.82 -35.09 -15.47
N ALA A 83 1.50 -36.13 -15.99
CA ALA A 83 0.92 -37.00 -17.00
C ALA A 83 -0.41 -37.63 -16.51
N PRO A 84 -1.37 -37.88 -17.41
CA PRO A 84 -2.56 -38.66 -17.08
C PRO A 84 -2.20 -39.99 -16.41
N ASP A 85 -3.00 -40.39 -15.41
CA ASP A 85 -2.86 -41.65 -14.66
C ASP A 85 -1.50 -41.86 -13.97
N SER A 86 -0.78 -40.77 -13.69
CA SER A 86 0.47 -40.84 -12.94
C SER A 86 0.23 -41.30 -11.51
N ILE A 87 1.00 -42.32 -11.10
CA ILE A 87 1.04 -42.83 -9.72
C ILE A 87 1.41 -41.75 -8.68
N TYR A 88 2.04 -40.65 -9.12
CA TYR A 88 2.48 -39.57 -8.23
C TYR A 88 1.41 -38.51 -7.97
N TRP A 89 0.31 -38.53 -8.72
CA TRP A 89 -0.69 -37.46 -8.67
C TRP A 89 -1.25 -37.24 -7.27
N GLU A 90 -1.66 -38.32 -6.60
CA GLU A 90 -2.29 -38.24 -5.28
C GLU A 90 -1.32 -37.71 -4.23
N SER A 91 -0.11 -38.27 -4.17
CA SER A 91 0.92 -37.82 -3.22
C SER A 91 1.34 -36.37 -3.47
N LEU A 92 1.47 -35.94 -4.73
CA LEU A 92 1.87 -34.58 -5.08
C LEU A 92 0.77 -33.56 -4.74
N LYS A 93 -0.49 -33.92 -4.99
CA LYS A 93 -1.66 -33.14 -4.63
C LYS A 93 -1.70 -32.91 -3.11
N ASP A 94 -1.60 -33.97 -2.33
CA ASP A 94 -1.65 -33.89 -0.87
C ASP A 94 -0.48 -33.09 -0.29
N PHE A 95 0.73 -33.31 -0.84
CA PHE A 95 1.91 -32.54 -0.49
C PHE A 95 1.71 -31.05 -0.76
N THR A 96 1.19 -30.70 -1.94
CA THR A 96 0.92 -29.31 -2.33
C THR A 96 -0.06 -28.66 -1.36
N PHE A 97 -1.15 -29.34 -1.02
CA PHE A 97 -2.11 -28.82 -0.05
C PHE A 97 -1.50 -28.61 1.34
N ARG A 98 -0.73 -29.59 1.84
CA ARG A 98 -0.06 -29.50 3.15
C ARG A 98 0.93 -28.34 3.22
N ILE A 99 1.73 -28.12 2.17
CA ILE A 99 2.67 -27.00 2.09
C ILE A 99 1.93 -25.65 2.11
N HIS A 100 0.82 -25.54 1.36
CA HIS A 100 0.02 -24.32 1.34
C HIS A 100 -0.61 -24.03 2.69
N GLN A 101 -1.21 -25.04 3.33
CA GLN A 101 -1.81 -24.93 4.67
C GLN A 101 -0.78 -24.57 5.75
N ALA A 102 0.42 -25.14 5.68
CA ALA A 102 1.52 -24.82 6.58
C ALA A 102 2.13 -23.41 6.32
N GLY A 103 1.70 -22.70 5.27
CA GLY A 103 2.27 -21.40 4.88
C GLY A 103 3.69 -21.49 4.33
N LEU A 104 4.16 -22.70 4.02
CA LEU A 104 5.55 -22.97 3.69
C LEU A 104 5.94 -22.37 2.33
N MET A 105 4.99 -22.31 1.38
CA MET A 105 5.19 -21.60 0.10
C MET A 105 5.59 -20.13 0.31
N LYS A 106 4.85 -19.39 1.16
CA LYS A 106 5.16 -17.97 1.44
C LYS A 106 6.51 -17.83 2.12
N HIS A 107 6.84 -18.75 3.03
CA HIS A 107 8.13 -18.79 3.69
C HIS A 107 9.28 -19.01 2.70
N TRP A 108 9.16 -19.99 1.80
CA TRP A 108 10.18 -20.28 0.79
C TRP A 108 10.36 -19.15 -0.21
N VAL A 109 9.28 -18.51 -0.69
CA VAL A 109 9.38 -17.33 -1.56
C VAL A 109 10.10 -16.16 -0.87
N ARG A 110 9.86 -15.97 0.43
CA ARG A 110 10.58 -14.96 1.21
C ARG A 110 12.05 -15.32 1.38
N LYS A 111 12.35 -16.60 1.64
CA LYS A 111 13.73 -17.09 1.82
C LYS A 111 14.52 -17.00 0.51
N SER A 112 13.89 -17.31 -0.63
CA SER A 112 14.55 -17.29 -1.93
C SER A 112 15.08 -15.89 -2.30
N PHE A 113 14.46 -14.80 -1.85
CA PHE A 113 15.04 -13.46 -1.98
C PHE A 113 16.45 -13.39 -1.38
N TYR A 114 16.64 -13.89 -0.15
CA TYR A 114 17.94 -13.88 0.51
C TYR A 114 18.94 -14.82 -0.17
N ASP A 115 18.48 -15.97 -0.68
CA ASP A 115 19.33 -16.88 -1.45
C ASP A 115 19.79 -16.23 -2.77
N MET A 116 18.91 -15.46 -3.43
CA MET A 116 19.24 -14.67 -4.62
C MET A 116 20.21 -13.53 -4.33
N VAL A 117 20.11 -12.89 -3.16
CA VAL A 117 21.09 -11.90 -2.69
C VAL A 117 22.44 -12.57 -2.44
N LYS A 118 22.46 -13.71 -1.72
CA LYS A 118 23.69 -14.44 -1.42
C LYS A 118 24.42 -14.93 -2.66
N SER A 119 23.68 -15.30 -3.71
CA SER A 119 24.24 -15.73 -5.01
C SER A 119 24.64 -14.56 -5.93
N GLY A 120 24.49 -13.31 -5.48
CA GLY A 120 24.84 -12.12 -6.28
C GLY A 120 23.87 -11.83 -7.43
N LYS A 121 22.70 -12.49 -7.49
CA LYS A 121 21.67 -12.27 -8.51
C LYS A 121 20.72 -11.13 -8.16
N MET A 122 20.66 -10.73 -6.90
CA MET A 122 19.92 -9.57 -6.41
C MET A 122 20.79 -8.79 -5.42
N SER A 123 20.47 -7.51 -5.23
CA SER A 123 21.13 -6.65 -4.25
C SER A 123 20.11 -6.07 -3.27
N ILE A 124 20.49 -5.97 -2.00
CA ILE A 124 19.76 -5.16 -1.03
C ILE A 124 20.19 -3.72 -1.25
N LYS A 125 19.29 -2.91 -1.82
CA LYS A 125 19.47 -1.47 -2.04
C LYS A 125 18.18 -0.78 -1.63
N ASP A 126 18.29 0.28 -0.84
CA ASP A 126 17.17 1.13 -0.50
C ASP A 126 16.87 2.06 -1.69
N TYR A 127 15.64 1.99 -2.20
CA TYR A 127 15.12 2.87 -3.26
C TYR A 127 14.14 3.90 -2.72
N SER A 128 13.91 3.91 -1.40
CA SER A 128 13.11 4.96 -0.78
C SER A 128 13.90 6.26 -0.70
N ASP A 129 13.22 7.38 -0.91
CA ASP A 129 13.79 8.66 -0.53
C ASP A 129 14.11 8.61 0.96
N LEU A 130 15.33 9.02 1.30
CA LEU A 130 15.79 9.19 2.68
C LEU A 130 14.99 10.32 3.34
N GLU A 131 13.73 10.05 3.65
CA GLU A 131 12.99 10.87 4.57
C GLU A 131 13.45 10.53 5.97
N THR A 132 14.39 11.35 6.44
CA THR A 132 14.67 11.42 7.87
C THR A 132 13.35 11.70 8.57
N ILE A 133 12.97 10.82 9.50
CA ILE A 133 11.81 11.06 10.36
C ILE A 133 12.11 12.36 11.11
N LYS A 134 11.50 13.46 10.65
CA LYS A 134 11.69 14.75 11.28
C LYS A 134 10.89 14.75 12.58
N PRO A 135 11.49 15.14 13.72
CA PRO A 135 10.73 15.34 14.93
C PRO A 135 9.66 16.40 14.70
N LEU A 136 8.52 16.26 15.38
CA LEU A 136 7.39 17.18 15.27
C LEU A 136 7.86 18.60 15.60
N ASN A 137 7.61 19.54 14.69
CA ASN A 137 8.01 20.93 14.90
C ASN A 137 6.88 21.67 15.65
N ILE A 138 7.25 22.63 16.51
CA ILE A 138 6.28 23.52 17.16
C ILE A 138 5.43 24.25 16.10
N ARG A 139 6.00 24.52 14.92
CA ARG A 139 5.28 25.11 13.80
C ARG A 139 4.11 24.25 13.29
N ASP A 140 4.17 22.94 13.46
CA ASP A 140 3.09 22.02 13.08
C ASP A 140 1.89 22.12 14.04
N LEU A 141 2.11 22.62 15.28
CA LEU A 141 1.06 22.86 16.27
C LEU A 141 0.33 24.21 16.11
N ASP A 142 0.75 25.06 15.17
CA ASP A 142 0.21 26.41 14.97
C ASP A 142 -1.32 26.42 14.75
N ILE A 143 -1.84 25.43 14.02
CA ILE A 143 -3.29 25.25 13.82
C ILE A 143 -4.00 24.97 15.15
N VAL A 144 -3.42 24.11 16.01
CA VAL A 144 -4.01 23.76 17.30
C VAL A 144 -4.08 24.99 18.21
N TRP A 145 -2.99 25.74 18.29
CA TRP A 145 -2.94 26.98 19.09
C TRP A 145 -3.96 28.01 18.61
N ARG A 146 -4.11 28.19 17.29
CA ARG A 146 -5.13 29.11 16.74
C ARG A 146 -6.56 28.68 17.09
N VAL A 147 -6.88 27.41 16.97
CA VAL A 147 -8.21 26.88 17.31
C VAL A 147 -8.50 27.02 18.80
N CYS A 148 -7.53 26.68 19.67
CA CYS A 148 -7.66 26.87 21.11
C CYS A 148 -7.84 28.35 21.47
N GLY A 149 -7.04 29.25 20.88
CA GLY A 149 -7.16 30.69 21.11
C GLY A 149 -8.54 31.24 20.71
N ALA A 150 -9.06 30.82 19.55
CA ALA A 150 -10.39 31.21 19.10
C ALA A 150 -11.49 30.69 20.03
N ALA A 151 -11.40 29.43 20.48
CA ALA A 151 -12.36 28.85 21.42
C ALA A 151 -12.38 29.59 22.76
N ILE A 152 -11.22 29.95 23.30
CA ILE A 152 -11.09 30.74 24.54
C ILE A 152 -11.70 32.13 24.34
N ALA A 153 -11.42 32.79 23.22
CA ALA A 153 -11.99 34.10 22.90
C ALA A 153 -13.52 34.06 22.86
N VAL A 154 -14.11 33.06 22.19
CA VAL A 154 -15.56 32.88 22.13
C VAL A 154 -16.15 32.62 23.51
N ALA A 155 -15.54 31.73 24.31
CA ALA A 155 -16.01 31.45 25.66
C ALA A 155 -15.96 32.70 26.55
N SER A 156 -14.90 33.49 26.45
CA SER A 156 -14.77 34.75 27.19
C SER A 156 -15.82 35.79 26.77
N ALA A 157 -16.15 35.87 25.48
CA ALA A 157 -17.18 36.77 24.97
C ALA A 157 -18.58 36.40 25.46
N ILE A 158 -18.90 35.10 25.49
CA ILE A 158 -20.17 34.59 26.03
C ILE A 158 -20.27 34.92 27.52
N PHE A 159 -19.22 34.64 28.29
CA PHE A 159 -19.19 34.93 29.73
C PHE A 159 -19.37 36.43 30.03
N LEU A 160 -18.75 37.32 29.26
CA LEU A 160 -18.94 38.76 29.41
C LEU A 160 -20.38 39.20 29.09
N MET A 161 -21.01 38.62 28.08
CA MET A 161 -22.42 38.90 27.77
C MET A 161 -23.34 38.45 28.90
N GLU A 162 -23.11 37.28 29.49
CA GLU A 162 -23.88 36.79 30.65
C GLU A 162 -23.74 37.73 31.85
N LEU A 163 -22.51 38.20 32.13
CA LEU A 163 -22.25 39.11 33.23
C LEU A 163 -22.95 40.46 33.03
N LEU A 164 -22.90 41.02 31.82
CA LEU A 164 -23.59 42.26 31.48
C LEU A 164 -25.11 42.11 31.63
N TYR A 165 -25.67 41.00 31.14
CA TYR A 165 -27.10 40.71 31.30
C TYR A 165 -27.49 40.64 32.78
N PHE A 166 -26.70 39.96 33.60
CA PHE A 166 -26.93 39.87 35.04
C PHE A 166 -26.91 41.25 35.72
N TYR A 167 -25.89 42.07 35.45
CA TYR A 167 -25.77 43.40 36.05
C TYR A 167 -26.88 44.35 35.61
N ILE A 168 -27.27 44.33 34.33
CA ILE A 168 -28.39 45.14 33.82
C ILE A 168 -29.71 44.73 34.50
N ASN A 169 -29.97 43.43 34.63
CA ASN A 169 -31.18 42.93 35.26
C ASN A 169 -31.25 43.25 36.76
N VAL A 170 -30.12 43.18 37.48
CA VAL A 170 -30.04 43.57 38.89
C VAL A 170 -30.24 45.09 39.05
N PHE A 171 -29.63 45.90 38.17
CA PHE A 171 -29.82 47.35 38.20
C PHE A 171 -31.26 47.75 37.93
N LEU A 172 -31.91 47.15 36.92
CA LEU A 172 -33.33 47.38 36.59
C LEU A 172 -34.29 46.95 37.71
N ASN A 173 -34.00 45.88 38.45
CA ASN A 173 -34.81 45.46 39.60
C ASN A 173 -34.58 46.28 40.87
N SER A 174 -33.51 47.09 40.90
CA SER A 174 -33.18 47.99 42.02
C SER A 174 -33.71 49.43 41.87
N LEU A 175 -34.36 49.72 40.73
CA LEU A 175 -35.03 50.99 40.42
C LEU A 175 -36.54 50.89 40.70
#